data_AF-A0A2M9XEQ7-F1
#
_entry.id   AF-A0A2M9XEQ7-F1
#
_cell.length_a   1.000
_cell.length_b   1.000
_cell.length_c   1.000
_cell.angle_alpha   90.00
_cell.angle_beta   90.00
_cell.angle_gamma   90.00
#
_symmetry.space_group_name_H-M   'P 1'
#
loop_
_entity.id
_entity.type
_entity.pdbx_description
1 polymer ?
#
loop_
_entity_poly.entity_id
_entity_poly.type
_entity_poly.pdbx_seq_one_letter_code
_entity_poly.pdbx_strand_id
1 'polypeptide(L)'
;MAFELGLVFSPKLDLALGVLSLIAVSGMGFFFYWEVLRPYAAKTRPSQMDPPEEGDTYEIVVPESTRFYKFSVGQVYGDIPTLCKSIQDDHLVFVLKKGKDTEDYDILINRSGPAIMKPPRMQHFAKMESQEKLESHEIIGQTASFRISDKIIKDRMTQYFEIGITSNFFVNKLGKERMKFIFSVQKIHPGLSTRSRDKKGLYSFGKERSSEED
;
A
#
# COMPACT_ATOMS: atom_id res chain seq x y z
N MET A 1 4.57 63.66 -15.35
CA MET A 1 3.35 63.19 -14.66
C MET A 1 2.14 63.01 -15.59
N ALA A 2 1.89 63.84 -16.61
CA ALA A 2 0.74 63.64 -17.52
C ALA A 2 0.88 62.42 -18.48
N PHE A 3 2.11 62.06 -18.87
CA PHE A 3 2.38 60.95 -19.80
C PHE A 3 2.22 59.56 -19.17
N GLU A 4 2.49 59.42 -17.87
CA GLU A 4 2.33 58.13 -17.17
C GLU A 4 0.85 57.84 -16.86
N LEU A 5 0.03 58.88 -16.60
CA LEU A 5 -1.41 58.74 -16.41
C LEU A 5 -2.17 58.43 -17.72
N GLY A 6 -1.65 58.82 -18.87
CA GLY A 6 -2.24 58.52 -20.19
C GLY A 6 -2.02 57.07 -20.65
N LEU A 7 -1.02 56.39 -20.10
CA LEU A 7 -0.82 54.94 -20.28
C LEU A 7 -1.78 54.12 -19.41
N VAL A 8 -2.19 54.65 -18.25
CA VAL A 8 -3.13 53.99 -17.33
C VAL A 8 -4.59 54.05 -17.80
N PHE A 9 -4.94 54.95 -18.73
CA PHE A 9 -6.31 55.13 -19.24
C PHE A 9 -6.38 55.12 -20.78
N SER A 10 -5.60 54.23 -21.41
CA SER A 10 -5.82 53.89 -22.82
C SER A 10 -6.75 52.68 -22.89
N PRO A 11 -8.03 52.83 -23.32
CA PRO A 11 -8.97 51.71 -23.39
C PRO A 11 -8.50 50.57 -24.29
N LYS A 12 -7.57 50.84 -25.22
CA LYS A 12 -6.94 49.82 -26.06
C LYS A 12 -5.85 49.04 -25.32
N LEU A 13 -5.11 49.70 -24.41
CA LEU A 13 -4.07 49.06 -23.60
C LEU A 13 -4.71 48.18 -22.51
N ASP A 14 -5.76 48.67 -21.85
CA ASP A 14 -6.50 47.89 -20.84
C ASP A 14 -7.15 46.65 -21.44
N LEU A 15 -7.69 46.76 -22.67
CA LEU A 15 -8.24 45.60 -23.38
C LEU A 15 -7.14 44.59 -23.75
N ALA A 16 -5.97 45.06 -24.19
CA ALA A 16 -4.84 44.19 -24.48
C ALA A 16 -4.31 43.47 -23.23
N LEU A 17 -4.19 44.19 -22.10
CA LEU A 17 -3.81 43.61 -20.80
C LEU A 17 -4.86 42.63 -20.28
N GLY A 18 -6.14 42.95 -20.43
CA GLY A 18 -7.24 42.05 -20.10
C GLY A 18 -7.13 40.73 -20.87
N VAL A 19 -6.94 40.79 -22.19
CA VAL A 19 -6.79 39.59 -23.03
C VAL A 19 -5.53 38.79 -22.66
N LEU A 20 -4.39 39.46 -22.46
CA LEU A 20 -3.14 38.81 -22.03
C LEU A 20 -3.28 38.13 -20.67
N SER A 21 -3.97 38.77 -19.71
CA SER A 21 -4.23 38.19 -18.40
C SER A 21 -5.11 36.94 -18.49
N LEU A 22 -6.11 36.96 -19.36
CA LEU A 22 -7.04 35.84 -19.57
C LEU A 22 -6.32 34.64 -20.21
N ILE A 23 -5.41 34.91 -21.16
CA ILE A 23 -4.53 33.89 -21.75
C ILE A 23 -3.58 33.32 -20.69
N ALA A 24 -2.96 34.17 -19.86
CA ALA A 24 -2.05 33.72 -18.81
C ALA A 24 -2.76 32.86 -17.75
N VAL A 25 -3.95 33.26 -17.30
CA VAL A 25 -4.76 32.49 -16.34
C VAL A 25 -5.22 31.17 -16.95
N SER A 26 -5.65 31.18 -18.21
CA SER A 26 -6.08 29.97 -18.93
C SER A 26 -4.90 29.01 -19.15
N GLY A 27 -3.72 29.53 -19.51
CA GLY A 27 -2.49 28.76 -19.61
C GLY A 27 -2.09 28.13 -18.28
N MET A 28 -2.13 28.91 -17.20
CA MET A 28 -1.83 28.41 -15.85
C MET A 28 -2.83 27.32 -15.42
N GLY A 29 -4.13 27.52 -15.69
CA GLY A 29 -5.16 26.51 -15.43
C GLY A 29 -4.93 25.22 -16.23
N PHE A 30 -4.50 25.32 -17.49
CA PHE A 30 -4.15 24.17 -18.31
C PHE A 30 -2.95 23.39 -17.74
N PHE A 31 -1.86 24.08 -17.37
CA PHE A 31 -0.70 23.44 -16.76
C PHE A 31 -1.04 22.81 -15.42
N PHE A 32 -1.84 23.48 -14.59
CA PHE A 32 -2.31 22.91 -13.33
C PHE A 32 -3.16 21.64 -13.56
N TYR A 33 -4.03 21.66 -14.57
CA TYR A 33 -4.79 20.47 -14.94
C TYR A 33 -3.89 19.32 -15.42
N TRP A 34 -2.92 19.62 -16.30
CA TRP A 34 -2.06 18.60 -16.90
C TRP A 34 -1.07 18.00 -15.91
N GLU A 35 -0.46 18.83 -15.08
CA GLU A 35 0.65 18.43 -14.21
C GLU A 35 0.20 17.96 -12.83
N VAL A 36 -0.96 18.44 -12.35
CA VAL A 36 -1.46 18.11 -11.01
C VAL A 36 -2.70 17.25 -11.09
N LEU A 37 -3.79 17.75 -11.69
CA LEU A 37 -5.08 17.06 -11.66
C LEU A 37 -5.07 15.77 -12.47
N ARG A 38 -4.46 15.75 -13.65
CA ARG A 38 -4.42 14.57 -14.53
C ARG A 38 -3.62 13.41 -13.92
N PRO A 39 -2.38 13.57 -13.43
CA PRO A 39 -1.66 12.46 -12.80
C PRO A 39 -2.29 12.06 -11.45
N TYR A 40 -2.85 13.01 -10.70
CA TYR A 40 -3.60 12.68 -9.49
C TYR A 40 -4.83 11.81 -9.82
N ALA A 41 -5.65 12.24 -10.78
CA ALA A 41 -6.82 11.50 -11.25
C ALA A 41 -6.44 10.12 -11.80
N ALA A 42 -5.34 10.02 -12.56
CA ALA A 42 -4.84 8.75 -13.09
C ALA A 42 -4.38 7.80 -11.97
N LYS A 43 -3.66 8.29 -10.96
CA LYS A 43 -3.26 7.49 -9.78
C LYS A 43 -4.46 7.04 -8.93
N THR A 44 -5.50 7.87 -8.86
CA THR A 44 -6.73 7.54 -8.11
C THR A 44 -7.71 6.67 -8.88
N ARG A 45 -7.46 6.31 -10.15
CA ARG A 45 -8.33 5.38 -10.90
C ARG A 45 -8.05 3.95 -10.41
N PRO A 46 -8.90 3.38 -9.55
CA PRO A 46 -8.69 2.03 -9.05
C PRO A 46 -8.96 0.97 -10.15
N SER A 47 -9.49 1.41 -11.30
CA SER A 47 -9.80 0.58 -12.47
C SER A 47 -8.58 0.25 -13.34
N GLN A 48 -7.36 0.69 -12.99
CA GLN A 48 -6.14 0.36 -13.74
C GLN A 48 -5.07 -0.37 -12.92
N MET A 49 -5.26 -0.53 -11.61
CA MET A 49 -4.38 -1.38 -10.82
C MET A 49 -4.85 -2.83 -10.94
N ASP A 50 -3.90 -3.73 -11.16
CA ASP A 50 -4.11 -5.16 -11.07
C ASP A 50 -3.84 -5.62 -9.63
N PRO A 51 -4.57 -6.63 -9.13
CA PRO A 51 -4.34 -7.16 -7.79
C PRO A 51 -2.96 -7.84 -7.73
N PRO A 52 -2.34 -7.93 -6.54
CA PRO A 52 -1.08 -8.63 -6.37
C PRO A 52 -1.23 -10.10 -6.73
N GLU A 53 -0.17 -10.68 -7.30
CA GLU A 53 -0.11 -12.08 -7.66
C GLU A 53 0.54 -12.92 -6.55
N GLU A 54 0.25 -14.22 -6.54
CA GLU A 54 0.94 -15.14 -5.65
C GLU A 54 2.43 -15.19 -6.00
N GLY A 55 3.29 -14.95 -5.02
CA GLY A 55 4.74 -14.87 -5.20
C GLY A 55 5.30 -13.46 -5.28
N ASP A 56 4.45 -12.42 -5.34
CA ASP A 56 4.92 -11.04 -5.29
C ASP A 56 5.68 -10.77 -3.99
N THR A 57 6.81 -10.07 -4.10
CA THR A 57 7.68 -9.74 -2.97
C THR A 57 7.96 -8.24 -2.91
N TYR A 58 7.96 -7.69 -1.70
CA TYR A 58 8.21 -6.30 -1.41
C TYR A 58 9.34 -6.21 -0.39
N GLU A 59 10.48 -5.68 -0.84
CA GLU A 59 11.66 -5.50 0.01
C GLU A 59 11.67 -4.11 0.64
N ILE A 60 11.87 -4.07 1.96
CA ILE A 60 11.82 -2.83 2.74
C ILE A 60 13.08 -2.71 3.57
N VAL A 61 13.69 -1.53 3.48
CA VAL A 61 14.82 -1.15 4.32
C VAL A 61 14.40 0.06 5.14
N VAL A 62 14.41 -0.09 6.46
CA VAL A 62 14.06 1.01 7.36
C VAL A 62 15.10 2.14 7.23
N PRO A 63 14.69 3.39 6.98
CA PRO A 63 15.62 4.52 6.91
C PRO A 63 16.30 4.78 8.27
N GLU A 64 17.59 5.11 8.27
CA GLU A 64 18.33 5.37 9.52
C GLU A 64 17.96 6.72 10.16
N SER A 65 17.52 7.67 9.34
CA SER A 65 17.12 9.00 9.78
C SER A 65 15.84 8.95 10.61
N THR A 66 14.84 8.21 10.15
CA THR A 66 13.54 8.09 10.83
C THR A 66 13.49 6.92 11.81
N ARG A 67 14.28 5.86 11.58
CA ARG A 67 14.28 4.61 12.36
C ARG A 67 12.90 3.97 12.48
N PHE A 68 12.02 4.33 11.57
CA PHE A 68 10.61 4.03 11.60
C PHE A 68 10.13 3.85 10.18
N TYR A 69 9.36 2.79 9.96
CA TYR A 69 8.69 2.52 8.71
C TYR A 69 7.32 1.88 8.97
N LYS A 70 6.28 2.38 8.30
CA LYS A 70 4.93 1.80 8.32
C LYS A 70 4.74 1.07 7.01
N PHE A 71 4.41 -0.21 7.07
CA PHE A 71 3.98 -1.02 5.93
C PHE A 71 2.55 -1.48 6.15
N SER A 72 1.72 -1.44 5.12
CA SER A 72 0.28 -1.61 5.23
C SER A 72 -0.28 -2.49 4.12
N VAL A 73 -1.24 -3.33 4.49
CA VAL A 73 -1.98 -4.19 3.58
C VAL A 73 -3.44 -3.77 3.66
N GLY A 74 -4.02 -3.42 2.52
CA GLY A 74 -5.39 -2.90 2.47
C GLY A 74 -6.14 -3.27 1.20
N GLN A 75 -7.32 -2.67 1.05
CA GLN A 75 -8.21 -2.92 -0.08
C GLN A 75 -7.75 -2.14 -1.31
N VAL A 76 -7.76 -0.81 -1.25
CA VAL A 76 -7.28 0.05 -2.34
C VAL A 76 -6.01 0.78 -1.93
N TYR A 77 -5.93 1.15 -0.66
CA TYR A 77 -4.81 1.90 -0.11
C TYR A 77 -3.91 1.01 0.72
N GLY A 78 -2.61 1.26 0.62
CA GLY A 78 -1.58 0.53 1.34
C GLY A 78 -0.41 0.22 0.41
N ASP A 79 0.61 -0.41 0.98
CA ASP A 79 1.79 -0.85 0.24
C ASP A 79 1.50 -2.13 -0.56
N ILE A 80 0.63 -3.01 -0.02
CA ILE A 80 0.03 -4.14 -0.75
C ILE A 80 -1.48 -3.88 -0.94
N PRO A 81 -1.89 -3.37 -2.11
CA PRO A 81 -3.30 -3.16 -2.42
C PRO A 81 -3.94 -4.47 -2.91
N THR A 82 -4.70 -5.16 -2.07
CA THR A 82 -5.31 -6.46 -2.43
C THR A 82 -6.41 -6.36 -3.49
N LEU A 83 -6.99 -5.17 -3.69
CA LEU A 83 -8.13 -4.87 -4.55
C LEU A 83 -9.33 -5.82 -4.34
N CYS A 84 -9.45 -6.40 -3.15
CA CYS A 84 -10.48 -7.37 -2.82
C CYS A 84 -11.61 -6.73 -2.01
N LYS A 85 -12.87 -6.96 -2.42
CA LYS A 85 -14.06 -6.42 -1.73
C LYS A 85 -14.17 -6.85 -0.27
N SER A 86 -13.66 -8.04 0.04
CA SER A 86 -13.71 -8.67 1.36
C SER A 86 -12.66 -8.12 2.34
N ILE A 87 -11.66 -7.40 1.84
CA ILE A 87 -10.59 -6.79 2.64
C ILE A 87 -10.96 -5.33 2.92
N GLN A 88 -10.53 -4.82 4.08
CA GLN A 88 -10.73 -3.43 4.48
C GLN A 88 -9.45 -2.63 4.18
N ASP A 89 -9.53 -1.32 4.08
CA ASP A 89 -8.32 -0.49 4.07
C ASP A 89 -7.61 -0.57 5.43
N ASP A 90 -6.27 -0.53 5.43
CA ASP A 90 -5.43 -0.74 6.62
C ASP A 90 -5.79 -2.03 7.42
N HIS A 91 -6.11 -3.12 6.71
CA HIS A 91 -6.50 -4.39 7.32
C HIS A 91 -5.42 -4.94 8.26
N LEU A 92 -4.16 -4.91 7.78
CA LEU A 92 -2.96 -5.18 8.58
C LEU A 92 -1.97 -4.05 8.40
N VAL A 93 -1.42 -3.60 9.52
CA VAL A 93 -0.40 -2.55 9.55
C VAL A 93 0.78 -3.04 10.35
N PHE A 94 1.94 -3.09 9.70
CA PHE A 94 3.24 -3.42 10.27
C PHE A 94 4.00 -2.12 10.53
N VAL A 95 4.40 -1.92 11.78
CA VAL A 95 5.20 -0.78 12.20
C VAL A 95 6.56 -1.32 12.61
N LEU A 96 7.56 -1.04 11.77
CA LEU A 96 8.94 -1.42 11.97
C LEU A 96 9.67 -0.28 12.66
N LYS A 97 10.18 -0.52 13.87
CA LYS A 97 10.93 0.47 14.64
C LYS A 97 12.32 -0.07 14.97
N LYS A 98 13.36 0.65 14.56
CA LYS A 98 14.75 0.30 14.89
C LYS A 98 15.10 0.80 16.29
N GLY A 99 15.76 -0.04 17.08
CA GLY A 99 16.38 0.36 18.35
C GLY A 99 17.38 1.50 18.19
N LYS A 100 17.63 2.26 19.27
CA LYS A 100 18.54 3.41 19.19
C LYS A 100 20.01 2.98 19.06
N ASP A 101 20.35 1.98 19.86
CA ASP A 101 21.71 1.50 20.10
C ASP A 101 21.85 0.00 19.80
N THR A 102 20.79 -0.62 19.27
CA THR A 102 20.74 -2.03 18.87
C THR A 102 20.46 -2.17 17.39
N GLU A 103 20.86 -3.31 16.81
CA GLU A 103 20.52 -3.68 15.43
C GLU A 103 19.15 -4.35 15.32
N ASP A 104 18.50 -4.58 16.46
CA ASP A 104 17.18 -5.18 16.55
C ASP A 104 16.08 -4.19 16.15
N TYR A 105 15.03 -4.74 15.56
CA TYR A 105 13.81 -4.03 15.21
C TYR A 105 12.63 -4.63 15.97
N ASP A 106 11.82 -3.74 16.55
CA ASP A 106 10.50 -4.07 17.03
C ASP A 106 9.51 -3.97 15.88
N ILE A 107 8.73 -5.02 15.67
CA ILE A 107 7.69 -5.11 14.65
C ILE A 107 6.35 -5.16 15.38
N LEU A 108 5.63 -4.04 15.36
CA LEU A 108 4.27 -3.98 15.90
C LEU A 108 3.27 -4.22 14.78
N ILE A 109 2.40 -5.20 14.97
CA ILE A 109 1.43 -5.62 13.97
C ILE A 109 0.05 -5.30 14.51
N ASN A 110 -0.62 -4.33 13.89
CA ASN A 110 -1.97 -3.94 14.25
C ASN A 110 -2.94 -4.52 13.23
N ARG A 111 -4.05 -5.09 13.70
CA ARG A 111 -5.15 -5.49 12.82
C ARG A 111 -6.36 -4.59 12.99
N SER A 112 -6.94 -4.20 11.86
CA SER A 112 -8.22 -3.51 11.81
C SER A 112 -9.37 -4.48 11.48
N GLY A 113 -9.05 -5.58 10.78
CA GLY A 113 -10.01 -6.61 10.38
C GLY A 113 -9.75 -8.00 10.99
N PRO A 114 -10.51 -9.01 10.55
CA PRO A 114 -10.27 -10.40 10.92
C PRO A 114 -8.97 -10.93 10.33
N ALA A 115 -8.01 -11.22 11.22
CA ALA A 115 -6.73 -11.79 10.86
C ALA A 115 -6.41 -13.01 11.72
N ILE A 116 -5.78 -14.02 11.12
CA ILE A 116 -5.11 -15.11 11.85
C ILE A 116 -3.63 -15.07 11.53
N MET A 117 -2.80 -15.35 12.53
CA MET A 117 -1.35 -15.28 12.44
C MET A 117 -0.76 -16.65 12.77
N LYS A 118 0.27 -17.04 12.03
CA LYS A 118 1.15 -18.15 12.36
C LYS A 118 2.51 -17.54 12.70
N PRO A 119 2.87 -17.47 14.00
CA PRO A 119 4.18 -16.99 14.42
C PRO A 119 5.32 -17.82 13.82
N PRO A 120 6.55 -17.29 13.80
CA PRO A 120 7.72 -18.06 13.42
C PRO A 120 7.82 -19.34 14.25
N ARG A 121 8.23 -20.46 13.64
CA ARG A 121 8.41 -21.79 14.29
C ARG A 121 7.14 -22.51 14.73
N MET A 122 5.97 -21.86 14.72
CA MET A 122 4.70 -22.54 15.04
C MET A 122 4.09 -23.19 13.79
N GLN A 123 3.44 -24.35 13.99
CA GLN A 123 2.80 -25.10 12.89
C GLN A 123 1.36 -24.66 12.62
N HIS A 124 0.72 -23.98 13.57
CA HIS A 124 -0.70 -23.66 13.51
C HIS A 124 -0.95 -22.16 13.47
N PHE A 125 -2.01 -21.78 12.76
CA PHE A 125 -2.53 -20.41 12.81
C PHE A 125 -3.35 -20.22 14.08
N ALA A 126 -3.09 -19.13 14.77
CA ALA A 126 -3.87 -18.65 15.89
C ALA A 126 -4.64 -17.38 15.48
N LYS A 127 -5.77 -17.14 16.12
CA LYS A 127 -6.48 -15.87 15.95
C LYS A 127 -5.62 -14.75 16.53
N MET A 128 -5.38 -13.73 15.72
CA MET A 128 -4.58 -12.59 16.12
C MET A 128 -5.37 -11.74 17.13
N GLU A 129 -4.71 -11.21 18.15
CA GLU A 129 -5.30 -10.19 19.02
C GLU A 129 -5.30 -8.82 18.32
N SER A 130 -5.74 -7.74 18.99
CA SER A 130 -5.80 -6.40 18.38
C SER A 130 -4.42 -5.90 17.92
N GLN A 131 -3.38 -6.27 18.66
CA GLN A 131 -2.00 -5.93 18.40
C GLN A 131 -1.12 -7.12 18.77
N GLU A 132 -0.16 -7.44 17.91
CA GLU A 132 0.90 -8.42 18.17
C GLU A 132 2.25 -7.73 18.08
N LYS A 133 3.22 -8.21 18.86
CA LYS A 133 4.61 -7.75 18.79
C LYS A 133 5.50 -8.91 18.36
N LEU A 134 6.33 -8.67 17.35
CA LEU A 134 7.42 -9.56 16.96
C LEU A 134 8.74 -8.81 17.03
N GLU A 135 9.81 -9.51 17.34
CA GLU A 135 11.16 -8.98 17.24
C GLU A 135 11.83 -9.47 15.95
N SER A 136 12.71 -8.64 15.38
CA SER A 136 13.39 -8.99 14.12
C SER A 136 14.10 -10.33 14.18
N HIS A 137 14.72 -10.66 15.31
CA HIS A 137 15.50 -11.89 15.46
C HIS A 137 14.66 -13.17 15.31
N GLU A 138 13.34 -13.09 15.52
CA GLU A 138 12.43 -14.22 15.39
C GLU A 138 12.12 -14.57 13.92
N ILE A 139 12.19 -13.59 13.03
CA ILE A 139 11.85 -13.72 11.60
C ILE A 139 13.09 -13.76 10.69
N ILE A 140 14.30 -13.91 11.23
CA ILE A 140 15.51 -14.09 10.43
C ILE A 140 15.53 -15.54 9.90
N GLY A 141 15.50 -15.68 8.57
CA GLY A 141 15.47 -16.99 7.92
C GLY A 141 14.20 -17.82 8.19
N GLN A 142 13.20 -17.21 8.83
CA GLN A 142 11.90 -17.81 9.12
C GLN A 142 10.79 -16.85 8.73
N THR A 143 9.64 -17.40 8.39
CA THR A 143 8.52 -16.60 7.89
C THR A 143 7.36 -16.65 8.87
N ALA A 144 6.94 -15.48 9.35
CA ALA A 144 5.63 -15.35 9.99
C ALA A 144 4.58 -15.17 8.89
N SER A 145 3.50 -15.95 8.95
CA SER A 145 2.42 -15.91 7.95
C SER A 145 1.16 -15.31 8.56
N PHE A 146 0.50 -14.42 7.84
CA PHE A 146 -0.72 -13.75 8.23
C PHE A 146 -1.80 -14.04 7.21
N ARG A 147 -2.97 -14.49 7.64
CA ARG A 147 -4.13 -14.63 6.77
C ARG A 147 -5.16 -13.57 7.11
N ILE A 148 -5.65 -12.89 6.08
CA ILE A 148 -6.67 -11.84 6.19
C ILE A 148 -7.89 -12.18 5.34
N SER A 149 -9.08 -11.87 5.87
CA SER A 149 -10.36 -12.15 5.21
C SER A 149 -11.47 -11.21 5.72
N ASP A 150 -12.69 -11.35 5.18
CA ASP A 150 -13.88 -10.67 5.70
C ASP A 150 -14.35 -11.22 7.06
N LYS A 151 -14.13 -12.52 7.31
CA LYS A 151 -14.62 -13.22 8.50
C LYS A 151 -13.79 -14.46 8.83
N ILE A 152 -13.81 -14.82 10.12
CA ILE A 152 -13.26 -16.06 10.64
C ILE A 152 -14.43 -16.94 11.09
N ILE A 153 -14.51 -18.17 10.58
CA ILE A 153 -15.55 -19.14 10.92
C ILE A 153 -14.86 -20.34 11.58
N LYS A 154 -15.20 -20.63 12.85
CA LYS A 154 -14.63 -21.77 13.61
C LYS A 154 -13.09 -21.84 13.51
N ASP A 155 -12.43 -20.70 13.75
CA ASP A 155 -10.97 -20.52 13.70
C ASP A 155 -10.30 -20.80 12.34
N ARG A 156 -11.09 -20.83 11.27
CA ARG A 156 -10.61 -21.00 9.90
C ARG A 156 -11.11 -19.86 9.02
N MET A 157 -10.33 -19.57 7.98
CA MET A 157 -10.73 -18.70 6.88
C MET A 157 -10.89 -19.56 5.63
N THR A 158 -12.06 -19.50 5.00
CA THR A 158 -12.33 -20.18 3.73
C THR A 158 -11.76 -19.40 2.55
N GLN A 159 -11.85 -18.07 2.63
CA GLN A 159 -11.30 -17.16 1.63
C GLN A 159 -10.28 -16.25 2.32
N TYR A 160 -9.06 -16.17 1.80
CA TYR A 160 -8.02 -15.38 2.45
C TYR A 160 -6.90 -14.97 1.49
N PHE A 161 -6.22 -13.89 1.88
CA PHE A 161 -4.87 -13.59 1.43
C PHE A 161 -3.90 -14.01 2.52
N GLU A 162 -2.87 -14.78 2.17
CA GLU A 162 -1.77 -15.17 3.04
C GLU A 162 -0.54 -14.30 2.72
N ILE A 163 -0.06 -13.58 3.73
CA ILE A 163 1.04 -12.63 3.63
C ILE A 163 2.15 -13.12 4.55
N GLY A 164 3.33 -13.31 3.98
CA GLY A 164 4.54 -13.67 4.70
C GLY A 164 5.35 -12.43 5.04
N ILE A 165 5.97 -12.41 6.21
CA ILE A 165 7.08 -11.51 6.54
C ILE A 165 8.29 -12.34 6.94
N THR A 166 9.43 -12.03 6.34
CA THR A 166 10.73 -12.57 6.73
C THR A 166 11.77 -11.46 6.69
N SER A 167 12.94 -11.69 7.29
CA SER A 167 14.04 -10.72 7.29
C SER A 167 15.35 -11.37 6.89
N ASN A 168 16.17 -10.62 6.18
CA ASN A 168 17.50 -11.01 5.74
C ASN A 168 18.49 -9.86 5.92
N PHE A 169 19.75 -10.18 6.16
CA PHE A 169 20.83 -9.19 6.15
C PHE A 169 21.37 -8.98 4.74
N PHE A 170 21.81 -7.75 4.46
CA PHE A 170 22.52 -7.39 3.24
C PHE A 170 23.57 -6.33 3.54
N VAL A 171 24.64 -6.31 2.75
CA VAL A 171 25.70 -5.30 2.87
C VAL A 171 25.41 -4.17 1.89
N ASN A 172 25.31 -2.93 2.39
CA ASN A 172 25.12 -1.77 1.52
C ASN A 172 26.43 -1.41 0.80
N LYS A 173 26.38 -0.54 -0.23
CA LYS A 173 27.54 -0.05 -0.99
C LYS A 173 28.65 0.59 -0.12
N LEU A 174 28.32 0.99 1.11
CA LEU A 174 29.24 1.55 2.10
C LEU A 174 29.88 0.49 3.03
N GLY A 175 29.66 -0.81 2.78
CA GLY A 175 30.20 -1.89 3.60
C GLY A 175 29.49 -2.10 4.95
N LYS A 176 28.40 -1.36 5.23
CA LYS A 176 27.59 -1.54 6.44
C LYS A 176 26.56 -2.65 6.22
N GLU A 177 26.51 -3.60 7.15
CA GLU A 177 25.47 -4.62 7.22
C GLU A 177 24.14 -3.98 7.64
N ARG A 178 23.06 -4.35 6.95
CA ARG A 178 21.72 -3.82 7.19
C ARG A 178 20.71 -4.96 7.06
N MET A 179 19.64 -4.84 7.82
CA MET A 179 18.51 -5.75 7.70
C MET A 179 17.52 -5.21 6.65
N LYS A 180 17.03 -6.11 5.80
CA LYS A 180 15.87 -5.89 4.93
C LYS A 180 14.73 -6.80 5.37
N PHE A 181 13.52 -6.26 5.36
CA PHE A 181 12.28 -7.00 5.58
C PHE A 181 11.67 -7.32 4.22
N ILE A 182 11.29 -8.58 4.02
CA ILE A 182 10.70 -9.07 2.78
C ILE A 182 9.27 -9.47 3.11
N PHE A 183 8.33 -8.73 2.56
CA PHE A 183 6.92 -9.05 2.59
C PHE A 183 6.56 -9.82 1.33
N SER A 184 5.83 -10.91 1.44
CA SER A 184 5.45 -11.73 0.29
C SER A 184 3.97 -12.08 0.30
N VAL A 185 3.35 -12.10 -0.87
CA VAL A 185 2.00 -12.64 -1.04
C VAL A 185 2.16 -14.14 -1.28
N GLN A 186 1.95 -14.94 -0.23
CA GLN A 186 2.22 -16.38 -0.27
C GLN A 186 1.12 -17.15 -0.99
N LYS A 187 -0.14 -16.78 -0.75
CA LYS A 187 -1.30 -17.48 -1.32
C LYS A 187 -2.54 -16.60 -1.32
N ILE A 188 -3.36 -16.72 -2.35
CA ILE A 188 -4.68 -16.11 -2.48
C ILE A 188 -5.66 -17.24 -2.70
N HIS A 189 -6.44 -17.59 -1.67
CA HIS A 189 -7.34 -18.74 -1.75
C HIS A 189 -8.82 -18.30 -1.71
N PRO A 190 -9.69 -18.80 -2.60
CA PRO A 190 -9.45 -19.70 -3.75
C PRO A 190 -8.92 -18.99 -5.02
N GLY A 191 -8.43 -17.75 -4.88
CA GLY A 191 -8.03 -16.86 -5.97
C GLY A 191 -9.03 -15.73 -6.15
N LEU A 192 -8.70 -14.73 -6.96
CA LEU A 192 -9.61 -13.64 -7.33
C LEU A 192 -10.35 -13.97 -8.62
N SER A 193 -11.65 -13.67 -8.67
CA SER A 193 -12.43 -13.83 -9.89
C SER A 193 -12.21 -12.61 -10.80
N THR A 194 -11.41 -12.78 -11.85
CA THR A 194 -11.09 -11.72 -12.83
C THR A 194 -12.33 -11.15 -13.52
N ARG A 195 -13.41 -11.93 -13.62
CA ARG A 195 -14.70 -11.52 -14.20
C ARG A 195 -15.60 -10.73 -13.24
N SER A 196 -15.28 -10.70 -11.94
CA SER A 196 -16.13 -10.10 -10.89
C SER A 196 -15.82 -8.62 -10.59
N ARG A 197 -15.06 -7.96 -11.47
CA ARG A 197 -14.59 -6.60 -11.26
C ARG A 197 -15.76 -5.62 -11.21
N ASP A 198 -15.91 -4.94 -10.08
CA ASP A 198 -16.95 -3.92 -9.91
C ASP A 198 -16.58 -2.60 -10.60
N LYS A 199 -17.55 -1.68 -10.69
CA LYS A 199 -17.34 -0.30 -11.14
C LYS A 199 -16.24 0.45 -10.37
N LYS A 200 -15.95 0.02 -9.14
CA LYS A 200 -14.86 0.55 -8.29
C LYS A 200 -13.50 -0.12 -8.55
N GLY A 201 -13.39 -1.05 -9.50
CA GLY A 201 -12.16 -1.78 -9.80
C GLY A 201 -11.85 -2.95 -8.86
N LEU A 202 -12.73 -3.25 -7.89
CA LEU A 202 -12.52 -4.28 -6.88
C LEU A 202 -12.98 -5.67 -7.36
N TYR A 203 -12.24 -6.70 -6.96
CA TYR A 203 -12.48 -8.10 -7.26
C TYR A 203 -13.14 -8.81 -6.07
N SER A 204 -13.98 -9.79 -6.37
CA SER A 204 -14.46 -10.76 -5.40
C SER A 204 -13.57 -12.00 -5.42
N PHE A 205 -13.50 -12.72 -4.29
CA PHE A 205 -12.92 -14.06 -4.29
C PHE A 205 -13.64 -14.97 -5.30
N GLY A 206 -12.88 -15.88 -5.89
CA GLY A 206 -13.39 -16.95 -6.73
C GLY A 206 -14.28 -17.90 -5.95
N LYS A 207 -14.93 -18.81 -6.67
CA LYS A 207 -15.55 -19.98 -6.07
C LYS A 207 -14.45 -21.02 -5.85
N GLU A 208 -14.46 -21.69 -4.70
CA GLU A 208 -13.69 -22.93 -4.55
C GLU A 208 -14.11 -23.85 -5.70
N ARG A 209 -13.14 -24.36 -6.47
CA ARG A 209 -13.44 -25.46 -7.38
C ARG A 209 -13.88 -26.60 -6.48
N SER A 210 -15.17 -26.90 -6.48
CA SER A 210 -15.65 -28.16 -5.92
C SER A 210 -14.87 -29.25 -6.62
N SER A 211 -13.92 -29.87 -5.93
CA SER A 211 -13.44 -31.19 -6.29
C SER A 211 -14.59 -32.16 -6.01
N GLU A 212 -15.57 -32.15 -6.90
CA GLU A 212 -16.44 -33.29 -7.16
C GLU A 212 -15.97 -33.87 -8.49
N GLU A 213 -15.80 -35.20 -8.50
CA GLU A 213 -15.36 -36.10 -9.59
C GLU A 213 -13.84 -36.27 -9.74
N ASP A 214 -13.26 -37.08 -8.84
CA ASP A 214 -12.83 -38.47 -9.12
C ASP A 214 -12.56 -39.25 -7.81
#